data_AF-A0A9W6R5N9-F1
#
_entry.id   AF-A0A9W6R5N9-F1
#
_cell.length_a   1.000
_cell.length_b   1.000
_cell.length_c   1.000
_cell.angle_alpha   90.00
_cell.angle_beta   90.00
_cell.angle_gamma   90.00
#
_symmetry.space_group_name_H-M   'P 1'
#
loop_
_entity.id
_entity.type
_entity.pdbx_description
1 polymer ?
#
loop_
_entity_poly.entity_id
_entity_poly.type
_entity_poly.pdbx_seq_one_letter_code
_entity_poly.pdbx_strand_id
1 'polypeptide(L)'
;MTWELIDTMPNPWGEVPATGNGRSIVPRVEAYMARVREKAVARDCVSRRSHYVPKAYLRAWSWNGRQVRVLDTKNGYDKPRGLRDTCVREDFYRVTDGDNVQHNQVEAMLAILDDEMARLLLRLRAWKPGDDFAFDDFMSLAVVVGMQSNRTPQARRFLAARSSWLSQRAGQPAERLTNDDYVDLLFRAMYRTADQLSTRQLELWDDPRGRFITSDHPVLLSEDVPGTPPALYSCKYVWWPISPTRLAVFNINQQGVKIVRRVATRGEIERVRKAVIRGAESEIIARPEDRDVPAGKVLRKRPQLQVSCTPVDGAARKCRIGFGWGYGATCLDRACQPLCAMTHTTDQAG
;
A
#
# COMPACT_ATOMS: atom_id res chain seq x y z
N MET A 1 3.30 -27.88 -26.02
CA MET A 1 2.78 -26.51 -25.83
C MET A 1 3.53 -25.61 -26.78
N THR A 2 2.83 -25.05 -27.76
CA THR A 2 3.36 -24.02 -28.67
C THR A 2 3.21 -22.67 -27.97
N TRP A 3 4.32 -21.95 -27.81
CA TRP A 3 4.29 -20.57 -27.32
C TRP A 3 3.99 -19.65 -28.51
N GLU A 4 2.99 -18.79 -28.37
CA GLU A 4 2.64 -17.76 -29.36
C GLU A 4 3.15 -16.40 -28.86
N LEU A 5 3.86 -15.67 -29.72
CA LEU A 5 4.30 -14.31 -29.44
C LEU A 5 3.08 -13.37 -29.55
N ILE A 6 2.63 -12.84 -28.42
CA ILE A 6 1.45 -11.97 -28.36
C ILE A 6 1.80 -10.51 -28.72
N ASP A 7 2.96 -10.02 -28.27
CA ASP A 7 3.37 -8.63 -28.49
C ASP A 7 4.89 -8.45 -28.31
N THR A 8 5.47 -7.45 -28.97
CA THR A 8 6.87 -7.03 -28.79
C THR A 8 6.92 -5.54 -28.51
N MET A 9 7.40 -5.17 -27.33
CA MET A 9 7.54 -3.78 -26.92
C MET A 9 9.01 -3.45 -26.63
N PRO A 10 9.52 -2.29 -27.10
CA PRO A 10 10.85 -1.83 -26.71
C PRO A 10 10.94 -1.65 -25.20
N ASN A 11 11.98 -2.19 -24.58
CA ASN A 11 12.26 -1.95 -23.17
C ASN A 11 12.96 -0.59 -23.01
N PRO A 12 12.32 0.44 -22.43
CA PRO A 12 12.91 1.77 -22.33
C PRO A 12 14.12 1.85 -21.39
N TRP A 13 14.34 0.80 -20.60
CA TRP A 13 15.39 0.75 -19.60
C TRP A 13 16.68 0.12 -20.13
N GLY A 14 16.62 -0.65 -21.22
CA GLY A 14 17.76 -1.46 -21.68
C GLY A 14 18.13 -2.62 -20.73
N GLU A 15 17.43 -2.76 -19.61
CA GLU A 15 17.69 -3.70 -18.52
C GLU A 15 16.39 -4.37 -18.06
N VAL A 16 16.44 -5.60 -17.54
CA VAL A 16 15.25 -6.31 -17.06
C VAL A 16 14.77 -5.69 -15.73
N PRO A 17 13.59 -5.06 -15.67
CA PRO A 17 13.16 -4.31 -14.49
C PRO A 17 12.51 -5.26 -13.49
N ALA A 18 13.31 -6.06 -12.78
CA ALA A 18 12.82 -6.97 -11.74
C ALA A 18 13.84 -7.12 -10.62
N THR A 19 13.37 -7.16 -9.36
CA THR A 19 14.21 -7.38 -8.19
C THR A 19 14.42 -8.87 -7.87
N GLY A 20 13.62 -9.76 -8.47
CA GLY A 20 13.66 -11.19 -8.17
C GLY A 20 13.37 -11.48 -6.69
N ASN A 21 12.37 -10.82 -6.11
CA ASN A 21 12.05 -10.81 -4.68
C ASN A 21 13.21 -10.29 -3.80
N GLY A 22 13.93 -9.28 -4.28
CA GLY A 22 15.10 -8.69 -3.60
C GLY A 22 16.40 -9.49 -3.74
N ARG A 23 16.45 -10.51 -4.62
CA ARG A 23 17.68 -11.29 -4.92
C ARG A 23 18.59 -10.59 -5.93
N SER A 24 18.01 -9.76 -6.79
CA SER A 24 18.70 -8.92 -7.76
C SER A 24 18.31 -7.50 -7.44
N ILE A 25 19.23 -6.67 -6.98
CA ILE A 25 18.93 -5.27 -6.69
C ILE A 25 19.98 -4.42 -7.38
N VAL A 26 19.52 -3.32 -7.97
CA VAL A 26 20.41 -2.34 -8.60
C VAL A 26 21.30 -1.68 -7.54
N PRO A 27 22.50 -1.19 -7.90
CA PRO A 27 23.48 -0.68 -6.93
C PRO A 27 22.92 0.39 -5.98
N ARG A 28 22.05 1.28 -6.47
CA ARG A 28 21.40 2.27 -5.61
C ARG A 28 20.50 1.64 -4.54
N VAL A 29 19.69 0.66 -4.93
CA VAL A 29 18.80 -0.07 -4.01
C VAL A 29 19.63 -0.85 -3.00
N GLU A 30 20.69 -1.49 -3.46
CA GLU A 30 21.64 -2.18 -2.60
C GLU A 30 22.23 -1.25 -1.54
N ALA A 31 22.69 -0.06 -1.94
CA ALA A 31 23.35 0.88 -1.05
C ALA A 31 22.44 1.32 0.12
N TYR A 32 21.20 1.72 -0.14
CA TYR A 32 20.30 2.09 0.97
C TYR A 32 19.78 0.87 1.73
N MET A 33 19.64 -0.30 1.10
CA MET A 33 19.25 -1.53 1.81
C MET A 33 20.36 -2.10 2.68
N ALA A 34 21.63 -1.86 2.36
CA ALA A 34 22.76 -2.12 3.25
C ALA A 34 22.62 -1.32 4.56
N ARG A 35 22.34 -0.01 4.44
CA ARG A 35 22.05 0.84 5.60
C ARG A 35 20.83 0.35 6.40
N VAL A 36 19.78 -0.14 5.71
CA VAL A 36 18.60 -0.72 6.39
C VAL A 36 19.00 -1.94 7.21
N ARG A 37 19.84 -2.82 6.66
CA ARG A 37 20.37 -3.99 7.36
C ARG A 37 21.25 -3.61 8.55
N GLU A 38 22.07 -2.57 8.43
CA GLU A 38 22.84 -2.04 9.56
C GLU A 38 21.93 -1.53 10.69
N LYS A 39 20.79 -0.91 10.37
CA LYS A 39 19.82 -0.49 11.38
C LYS A 39 18.99 -1.62 11.95
N ALA A 40 18.83 -2.73 11.23
CA ALA A 40 18.13 -3.92 11.70
C ALA A 40 18.82 -4.60 12.89
N VAL A 41 20.10 -4.32 13.14
CA VAL A 41 20.86 -4.84 14.29
C VAL A 41 21.07 -3.78 15.38
N ALA A 42 20.60 -2.55 15.19
CA ALA A 42 20.74 -1.47 16.17
C ALA A 42 19.63 -1.58 17.23
N ARG A 43 20.01 -1.84 18.49
CA ARG A 43 19.08 -2.20 19.57
C ARG A 43 18.22 -1.06 20.13
N ASP A 44 18.32 0.19 19.67
CA ASP A 44 17.67 1.30 20.38
C ASP A 44 17.04 2.39 19.49
N CYS A 45 15.72 2.57 19.65
CA CYS A 45 14.98 3.76 19.24
C CYS A 45 13.86 4.04 20.26
N VAL A 46 13.91 5.20 20.92
CA VAL A 46 12.98 5.60 22.00
C VAL A 46 11.59 6.03 21.49
N SER A 47 11.40 6.14 20.17
CA SER A 47 10.16 6.69 19.60
C SER A 47 8.95 5.77 19.83
N ARG A 48 7.95 6.27 20.56
CA ARG A 48 6.67 5.57 20.77
C ARG A 48 5.65 5.81 19.67
N ARG A 49 5.82 6.86 18.85
CA ARG A 49 4.84 7.31 17.84
C ARG A 49 5.44 7.16 16.45
N SER A 50 4.97 6.18 15.70
CA SER A 50 5.49 5.91 14.37
C SER A 50 4.55 6.43 13.28
N HIS A 51 5.13 7.06 12.27
CA HIS A 51 4.41 7.44 11.07
C HIS A 51 4.17 6.20 10.22
N TYR A 52 2.92 5.93 9.88
CA TYR A 52 2.59 4.93 8.86
C TYR A 52 2.41 5.58 7.48
N VAL A 53 2.33 6.91 7.38
CA VAL A 53 2.58 7.67 6.13
C VAL A 53 3.72 8.66 6.39
N PRO A 54 4.80 8.69 5.58
CA PRO A 54 5.96 9.53 5.83
C PRO A 54 5.65 11.02 5.86
N LYS A 55 6.31 11.74 6.77
CA LYS A 55 6.21 13.22 6.84
C LYS A 55 6.64 13.88 5.54
N ALA A 56 7.68 13.36 4.88
CA ALA A 56 8.17 13.89 3.61
C ALA A 56 7.08 13.87 2.53
N TYR A 57 6.29 12.78 2.48
CA TYR A 57 5.13 12.66 1.62
C TYR A 57 4.05 13.68 2.01
N LEU A 58 3.60 13.67 3.26
CA LEU A 58 2.53 14.57 3.75
C LEU A 58 2.84 16.05 3.56
N ARG A 59 4.12 16.44 3.60
CA ARG A 59 4.55 17.83 3.38
C ARG A 59 4.12 18.38 2.02
N ALA A 60 3.91 17.54 1.00
CA ALA A 60 3.43 17.99 -0.31
C ALA A 60 2.00 18.56 -0.29
N TRP A 61 1.20 18.22 0.73
CA TRP A 61 -0.15 18.77 0.95
C TRP A 61 -0.20 19.89 1.97
N SER A 62 0.95 20.25 2.56
CA SER A 62 1.00 21.27 3.59
C SER A 62 0.99 22.66 2.97
N TRP A 63 0.08 23.54 3.42
CA TRP A 63 0.03 24.93 2.97
C TRP A 63 1.06 25.84 3.67
N ASN A 64 1.61 25.41 4.80
CA ASN A 64 2.58 26.17 5.60
C ASN A 64 3.83 25.36 6.00
N GLY A 65 4.02 24.19 5.38
CA GLY A 65 5.09 23.24 5.71
C GLY A 65 4.97 22.53 7.07
N ARG A 66 3.93 22.83 7.87
CA ARG A 66 3.75 22.32 9.25
C ARG A 66 2.43 21.60 9.47
N GLN A 67 1.37 21.98 8.77
CA GLN A 67 0.01 21.46 8.95
C GLN A 67 -0.59 21.04 7.63
N VAL A 68 -1.53 20.09 7.71
CA VAL A 68 -2.36 19.62 6.60
C VAL A 68 -3.81 19.62 7.05
N ARG A 69 -4.75 19.62 6.09
CA ARG A 69 -6.17 19.60 6.38
C ARG A 69 -6.54 18.14 6.39
N VAL A 70 -7.03 17.68 7.53
CA VAL A 70 -7.38 16.28 7.74
C VAL A 70 -8.87 16.20 7.93
N LEU A 71 -9.48 15.41 7.06
CA LEU A 71 -10.84 14.94 7.23
C LEU A 71 -10.78 13.56 7.88
N ASP A 72 -11.25 13.47 9.12
CA ASP A 72 -11.36 12.24 9.86
C ASP A 72 -12.62 11.49 9.41
N THR A 73 -12.43 10.34 8.76
CA THR A 73 -13.52 9.56 8.18
C THR A 73 -14.43 8.94 9.24
N LYS A 74 -14.00 8.90 10.51
CA LYS A 74 -14.71 8.25 11.60
C LYS A 74 -15.79 9.11 12.22
N ASN A 75 -15.48 10.37 12.44
CA ASN A 75 -16.36 11.34 13.09
C ASN A 75 -16.77 12.48 12.14
N GLY A 76 -16.22 12.53 10.92
CA GLY A 76 -16.50 13.57 9.95
C GLY A 76 -15.80 14.90 10.25
N TYR A 77 -14.91 14.95 11.25
CA TYR A 77 -14.21 16.18 11.61
C TYR A 77 -13.27 16.61 10.48
N ASP A 78 -13.34 17.89 10.16
CA ASP A 78 -12.50 18.54 9.17
C ASP A 78 -11.71 19.65 9.88
N LYS A 79 -10.41 19.41 10.08
CA LYS A 79 -9.57 20.36 10.82
C LYS A 79 -8.12 20.38 10.34
N PRO A 80 -7.44 21.52 10.50
CA PRO A 80 -5.99 21.57 10.46
C PRO A 80 -5.37 20.61 11.48
N ARG A 81 -4.36 19.84 11.06
CA ARG A 81 -3.56 18.98 11.93
C ARG A 81 -2.08 19.13 11.63
N GLY A 82 -1.25 19.14 12.66
CA GLY A 82 0.20 19.16 12.50
C GLY A 82 0.71 17.90 11.81
N LEU A 83 1.73 18.03 10.96
CA LEU A 83 2.38 16.89 10.30
C LEU A 83 2.91 15.85 11.28
N ARG A 84 3.18 16.23 12.53
CA ARG A 84 3.63 15.32 13.61
C ARG A 84 2.50 14.42 14.16
N ASP A 85 1.25 14.79 13.92
CA ASP A 85 0.07 14.13 14.48
C ASP A 85 -0.83 13.51 13.40
N THR A 86 -0.46 13.65 12.13
CA THR A 86 -1.18 13.09 10.97
C THR A 86 -0.56 11.76 10.58
N CYS A 87 -1.40 10.74 10.36
CA CYS A 87 -1.00 9.40 9.96
C CYS A 87 0.05 8.75 10.89
N VAL A 88 -0.17 8.89 12.20
CA VAL A 88 0.67 8.31 13.26
C VAL A 88 -0.09 7.30 14.09
N ARG A 89 0.65 6.33 14.63
CA ARG A 89 0.11 5.37 15.58
C ARG A 89 1.16 4.98 16.60
N GLU A 90 0.73 4.83 17.85
CA GLU A 90 1.59 4.37 18.92
C GLU A 90 1.96 2.89 18.74
N ASP A 91 3.21 2.56 19.03
CA ASP A 91 3.76 1.20 19.01
C ASP A 91 3.51 0.44 17.70
N PHE A 92 3.42 1.17 16.58
CA PHE A 92 3.01 0.58 15.30
C PHE A 92 4.06 -0.39 14.73
N TYR A 93 5.34 -0.18 15.05
CA TYR A 93 6.45 -1.05 14.65
C TYR A 93 7.30 -1.54 15.83
N ARG A 94 6.75 -1.56 17.04
CA ARG A 94 7.46 -2.01 18.24
C ARG A 94 7.70 -3.52 18.17
N VAL A 95 8.91 -3.97 17.98
CA VAL A 95 9.26 -5.40 17.91
C VAL A 95 9.76 -5.91 19.27
N THR A 96 9.77 -7.24 19.44
CA THR A 96 10.32 -7.92 20.62
C THR A 96 11.46 -8.83 20.18
N ASP A 97 12.59 -8.80 20.88
CA ASP A 97 13.72 -9.69 20.56
C ASP A 97 13.61 -11.06 21.26
N GLY A 98 14.60 -11.93 21.02
CA GLY A 98 14.68 -13.25 21.65
C GLY A 98 14.83 -13.24 23.17
N ASP A 99 15.23 -12.10 23.75
CA ASP A 99 15.35 -11.88 25.20
C ASP A 99 14.06 -11.25 25.77
N ASN A 100 12.98 -11.18 24.97
CA ASN A 100 11.69 -10.58 25.30
C ASN A 100 11.75 -9.07 25.61
N VAL A 101 12.78 -8.38 25.10
CA VAL A 101 12.95 -6.93 25.24
C VAL A 101 12.25 -6.22 24.08
N GLN A 102 11.46 -5.18 24.37
CA GLN A 102 10.78 -4.39 23.34
C GLN A 102 11.66 -3.25 22.82
N HIS A 103 11.68 -3.06 21.50
CA HIS A 103 12.45 -2.00 20.86
C HIS A 103 11.77 -1.51 19.57
N ASN A 104 12.14 -0.31 19.09
CA ASN A 104 11.56 0.30 17.87
C ASN A 104 12.56 0.40 16.72
N GLN A 105 13.49 -0.57 16.59
CA GLN A 105 14.54 -0.56 15.55
C GLN A 105 14.00 -0.37 14.12
N VAL A 106 12.78 -0.85 13.89
CA VAL A 106 12.10 -0.75 12.60
C VAL A 106 11.87 0.70 12.19
N GLU A 107 11.71 1.62 13.14
CA GLU A 107 11.60 3.05 12.82
C GLU A 107 12.91 3.58 12.21
N ALA A 108 14.07 3.18 12.73
CA ALA A 108 15.36 3.55 12.15
C ALA A 108 15.58 2.91 10.77
N MET A 109 15.11 1.68 10.57
CA MET A 109 15.11 1.03 9.25
C MET A 109 14.23 1.80 8.24
N LEU A 110 13.00 2.15 8.64
CA LEU A 110 12.06 2.87 7.79
C LEU A 110 12.51 4.31 7.51
N ALA A 111 13.24 4.96 8.43
CA ALA A 111 13.78 6.29 8.21
C ALA A 111 14.68 6.36 6.97
N ILE A 112 15.47 5.31 6.70
CA ILE A 112 16.33 5.25 5.51
C ILE A 112 15.49 5.19 4.22
N LEU A 113 14.39 4.43 4.25
CA LEU A 113 13.46 4.37 3.11
C LEU A 113 12.67 5.67 2.96
N ASP A 114 12.35 6.35 4.06
CA ASP A 114 11.70 7.66 4.06
C ASP A 114 12.61 8.74 3.46
N ASP A 115 13.93 8.68 3.70
CA ASP A 115 14.91 9.55 3.05
C ASP A 115 14.95 9.33 1.52
N GLU A 116 15.00 8.06 1.09
CA GLU A 116 14.99 7.74 -0.34
C GLU A 116 13.68 8.14 -1.02
N MET A 117 12.55 7.96 -0.31
CA MET A 117 11.25 8.46 -0.77
C MET A 117 11.25 9.99 -0.90
N ALA A 118 11.80 10.72 0.08
CA ALA A 118 11.87 12.18 0.01
C ALA A 118 12.63 12.64 -1.23
N ARG A 119 13.77 12.00 -1.53
CA ARG A 119 14.57 12.27 -2.73
C ARG A 119 13.78 11.99 -4.02
N LEU A 120 13.13 10.84 -4.12
CA LEU A 120 12.33 10.45 -5.29
C LEU A 120 11.13 11.39 -5.49
N LEU A 121 10.44 11.78 -4.42
CA LEU A 121 9.35 12.75 -4.47
C LEU A 121 9.82 14.10 -5.01
N LEU A 122 10.98 14.59 -4.57
CA LEU A 122 11.57 15.82 -5.11
C LEU A 122 11.86 15.68 -6.61
N ARG A 123 12.50 14.58 -7.01
CA ARG A 123 12.83 14.31 -8.43
C ARG A 123 11.58 14.25 -9.30
N LEU A 124 10.59 13.42 -8.93
CA LEU A 124 9.36 13.25 -9.71
C LEU A 124 8.52 14.52 -9.79
N ARG A 125 8.51 15.35 -8.74
CA ARG A 125 7.81 16.64 -8.76
C ARG A 125 8.51 17.70 -9.60
N ALA A 126 9.84 17.64 -9.69
CA ALA A 126 10.63 18.55 -10.51
C ALA A 126 10.74 18.12 -11.98
N TRP A 127 10.54 16.82 -12.27
CA TRP A 127 10.74 16.23 -13.60
C TRP A 127 9.92 16.94 -14.70
N LYS A 128 10.57 17.18 -15.84
CA LYS A 128 10.05 17.77 -17.07
C LYS A 128 10.35 16.87 -18.27
N PRO A 129 9.59 16.97 -19.37
CA PRO A 129 9.93 16.27 -20.61
C PRO A 129 11.35 16.58 -21.05
N GLY A 130 12.13 15.54 -21.36
CA GLY A 130 13.55 15.64 -21.70
C GLY A 130 14.48 15.39 -20.52
N ASP A 131 14.01 15.49 -19.26
CA ASP A 131 14.81 15.09 -18.11
C ASP A 131 15.01 13.57 -18.10
N ASP A 132 16.23 13.13 -17.85
CA ASP A 132 16.49 11.71 -17.68
C ASP A 132 15.91 11.18 -16.36
N PHE A 133 15.49 9.92 -16.38
CA PHE A 133 15.13 9.17 -15.19
C PHE A 133 15.90 7.85 -15.23
N ALA A 134 16.86 7.72 -14.32
CA ALA A 134 17.75 6.57 -14.30
C ALA A 134 16.98 5.29 -13.95
N PHE A 135 17.44 4.16 -14.49
CA PHE A 135 16.89 2.84 -14.16
C PHE A 135 16.92 2.59 -12.64
N ASP A 136 18.02 2.95 -11.97
CA ASP A 136 18.16 2.87 -10.51
C ASP A 136 17.09 3.67 -9.75
N ASP A 137 16.70 4.83 -10.26
CA ASP A 137 15.65 5.65 -9.65
C ASP A 137 14.27 5.02 -9.86
N PHE A 138 14.04 4.38 -11.00
CA PHE A 138 12.81 3.63 -11.27
C PHE A 138 12.67 2.38 -10.39
N MET A 139 13.75 1.61 -10.22
CA MET A 139 13.74 0.47 -9.30
C MET A 139 13.57 0.90 -7.84
N SER A 140 14.25 1.97 -7.42
CA SER A 140 14.09 2.55 -6.08
C SER A 140 12.65 3.03 -5.85
N LEU A 141 12.03 3.63 -6.87
CA LEU A 141 10.65 4.06 -6.86
C LEU A 141 9.68 2.88 -6.68
N ALA A 142 9.87 1.78 -7.41
CA ALA A 142 9.04 0.57 -7.25
C ALA A 142 9.12 0.02 -5.82
N VAL A 143 10.31 -0.02 -5.22
CA VAL A 143 10.52 -0.45 -3.83
C VAL A 143 9.83 0.49 -2.84
N VAL A 144 10.01 1.81 -2.99
CA VAL A 144 9.41 2.82 -2.13
C VAL A 144 7.88 2.80 -2.18
N VAL A 145 7.29 2.66 -3.37
CA VAL A 145 5.83 2.55 -3.54
C VAL A 145 5.32 1.24 -2.96
N GLY A 146 6.07 0.14 -3.15
CA GLY A 146 5.73 -1.14 -2.52
C GLY A 146 5.81 -1.11 -1.00
N MET A 147 6.76 -0.39 -0.43
CA MET A 147 6.80 -0.17 1.01
C MET A 147 5.58 0.64 1.46
N GLN A 148 5.30 1.74 0.75
CA GLN A 148 4.20 2.65 1.07
C GLN A 148 2.83 1.96 1.04
N SER A 149 2.59 1.03 0.10
CA SER A 149 1.35 0.27 0.02
C SER A 149 1.17 -0.73 1.17
N ASN A 150 2.27 -1.26 1.72
CA ASN A 150 2.24 -2.32 2.74
C ASN A 150 2.34 -1.80 4.18
N ARG A 151 2.76 -0.55 4.40
CA ARG A 151 2.93 0.04 5.74
C ARG A 151 1.67 0.67 6.35
N THR A 152 0.50 0.42 5.78
CA THR A 152 -0.76 1.04 6.25
C THR A 152 -1.41 0.21 7.37
N PRO A 153 -2.21 0.81 8.28
CA PRO A 153 -2.95 0.06 9.28
C PRO A 153 -3.91 -0.98 8.66
N GLN A 154 -4.45 -0.68 7.48
CA GLN A 154 -5.25 -1.61 6.68
C GLN A 154 -4.44 -2.84 6.24
N ALA A 155 -3.24 -2.64 5.67
CA ALA A 155 -2.36 -3.74 5.27
C ALA A 155 -1.96 -4.62 6.47
N ARG A 156 -1.68 -4.00 7.61
CA ARG A 156 -1.40 -4.73 8.86
C ARG A 156 -2.56 -5.61 9.31
N ARG A 157 -3.79 -5.08 9.33
CA ARG A 157 -4.97 -5.88 9.67
C ARG A 157 -5.21 -7.00 8.66
N PHE A 158 -4.99 -6.74 7.37
CA PHE A 158 -5.11 -7.77 6.35
C PHE A 158 -4.14 -8.92 6.59
N LEU A 159 -2.86 -8.62 6.84
CA LEU A 159 -1.86 -9.65 7.11
C LEU A 159 -2.23 -10.47 8.35
N ALA A 160 -2.74 -9.82 9.40
CA ALA A 160 -3.22 -10.51 10.59
C ALA A 160 -4.42 -11.44 10.29
N ALA A 161 -5.42 -10.95 9.54
CA ALA A 161 -6.57 -11.75 9.13
C ALA A 161 -6.17 -12.93 8.23
N ARG A 162 -5.23 -12.71 7.30
CA ARG A 162 -4.69 -13.76 6.42
C ARG A 162 -3.90 -14.81 7.20
N SER A 163 -3.06 -14.38 8.14
CA SER A 163 -2.29 -15.28 9.03
C SER A 163 -3.24 -16.15 9.85
N SER A 164 -4.21 -15.54 10.53
CA SER A 164 -5.26 -16.25 11.27
C SER A 164 -6.00 -17.27 10.38
N TRP A 165 -6.35 -16.87 9.16
CA TRP A 165 -7.01 -17.77 8.21
C TRP A 165 -6.12 -18.94 7.78
N LEU A 166 -4.83 -18.71 7.55
CA LEU A 166 -3.88 -19.77 7.19
C LEU A 166 -3.69 -20.77 8.35
N SER A 167 -3.55 -20.30 9.60
CA SER A 167 -3.43 -21.17 10.77
C SER A 167 -4.67 -22.04 10.96
N GLN A 168 -5.86 -21.45 10.86
CA GLN A 168 -7.12 -22.19 10.91
C GLN A 168 -7.20 -23.25 9.79
N ARG A 169 -6.75 -22.89 8.58
CA ARG A 169 -6.65 -23.80 7.43
C ARG A 169 -5.50 -24.82 7.55
N ALA A 170 -4.65 -24.75 8.57
CA ALA A 170 -3.68 -25.77 8.89
C ALA A 170 -4.11 -26.65 10.07
N GLY A 171 -5.30 -26.41 10.65
CA GLY A 171 -5.73 -27.04 11.89
C GLY A 171 -4.95 -26.55 13.12
N GLN A 172 -4.29 -25.39 13.00
CA GLN A 172 -3.51 -24.77 14.05
C GLN A 172 -4.33 -23.66 14.73
N PRO A 173 -4.09 -23.39 16.03
CA PRO A 173 -4.68 -22.25 16.69
C PRO A 173 -4.32 -20.97 15.92
N ALA A 174 -5.29 -20.04 15.83
CA ALA A 174 -5.03 -18.74 15.23
C ALA A 174 -4.08 -17.97 16.13
N GLU A 175 -2.81 -17.90 15.74
CA GLU A 175 -1.83 -17.08 16.44
C GLU A 175 -2.03 -15.62 16.07
N ARG A 176 -1.92 -14.76 17.08
CA ARG A 176 -1.92 -13.32 16.85
C ARG A 176 -0.62 -12.98 16.14
N LEU A 177 -0.72 -12.41 14.95
CA LEU A 177 0.43 -11.87 14.22
C LEU A 177 1.21 -10.93 15.15
N THR A 178 2.42 -11.33 15.51
CA THR A 178 3.30 -10.52 16.34
C THR A 178 3.77 -9.30 15.55
N ASN A 179 4.35 -8.31 16.24
CA ASN A 179 4.94 -7.18 15.51
C ASN A 179 6.14 -7.62 14.66
N ASP A 180 6.87 -8.64 15.10
CA ASP A 180 8.06 -9.15 14.43
C ASP A 180 7.66 -9.83 13.11
N ASP A 181 6.64 -10.69 13.16
CA ASP A 181 6.07 -11.32 11.97
C ASP A 181 5.53 -10.30 11.00
N TYR A 182 4.84 -9.26 11.50
CA TYR A 182 4.32 -8.19 10.64
C TYR A 182 5.45 -7.47 9.91
N VAL A 183 6.55 -7.17 10.59
CA VAL A 183 7.69 -6.45 10.02
C VAL A 183 8.42 -7.31 8.98
N ASP A 184 8.66 -8.59 9.26
CA ASP A 184 9.23 -9.50 8.25
C ASP A 184 8.32 -9.60 7.02
N LEU A 185 7.01 -9.77 7.21
CA LEU A 185 6.04 -9.81 6.12
C LEU A 185 5.99 -8.50 5.34
N LEU A 186 6.12 -7.34 6.01
CA LEU A 186 6.16 -6.02 5.39
C LEU A 186 7.35 -5.92 4.43
N PHE A 187 8.57 -6.25 4.87
CA PHE A 187 9.76 -6.18 4.02
C PHE A 187 9.73 -7.20 2.87
N ARG A 188 9.20 -8.40 3.09
CA ARG A 188 9.01 -9.40 2.01
C ARG A 188 7.93 -8.97 1.01
N ALA A 189 6.84 -8.38 1.49
CA ALA A 189 5.76 -7.89 0.62
C ALA A 189 6.22 -6.70 -0.23
N MET A 190 7.07 -5.83 0.31
CA MET A 190 7.66 -4.71 -0.42
C MET A 190 8.33 -5.14 -1.72
N TYR A 191 9.25 -6.12 -1.70
CA TYR A 191 9.93 -6.57 -2.91
C TYR A 191 9.03 -7.27 -3.92
N ARG A 192 8.06 -8.07 -3.44
CA ARG A 192 7.05 -8.67 -4.32
C ARG A 192 6.20 -7.62 -5.01
N THR A 193 5.83 -6.56 -4.29
CA THR A 193 5.14 -5.42 -4.88
C THR A 193 6.06 -4.68 -5.86
N ALA A 194 7.33 -4.47 -5.51
CA ALA A 194 8.29 -3.82 -6.39
C ALA A 194 8.45 -4.55 -7.73
N ASP A 195 8.55 -5.88 -7.72
CA ASP A 195 8.62 -6.71 -8.94
C ASP A 195 7.39 -6.53 -9.85
N GLN A 196 6.20 -6.35 -9.27
CA GLN A 196 4.98 -6.11 -10.03
C GLN A 196 4.87 -4.67 -10.54
N LEU A 197 5.51 -3.72 -9.87
CA LEU A 197 5.52 -2.31 -10.25
C LEU A 197 6.60 -2.00 -11.30
N SER A 198 7.75 -2.67 -11.22
CA SER A 198 8.87 -2.45 -12.13
C SER A 198 8.58 -2.95 -13.55
N THR A 199 7.62 -3.86 -13.73
CA THR A 199 7.14 -4.29 -15.05
C THR A 199 6.11 -3.34 -15.67
N ARG A 200 5.80 -2.22 -15.03
CA ARG A 200 4.77 -1.27 -15.49
C ARG A 200 5.37 0.00 -16.07
N GLN A 201 4.64 0.64 -16.98
CA GLN A 201 4.97 1.97 -17.49
C GLN A 201 4.80 3.01 -16.40
N LEU A 202 5.87 3.77 -16.12
CA LEU A 202 5.77 4.96 -15.31
C LEU A 202 5.13 6.09 -16.13
N GLU A 203 4.08 6.68 -15.58
CA GLU A 203 3.48 7.91 -16.09
C GLU A 203 3.44 8.99 -15.00
N LEU A 204 3.55 10.25 -15.42
CA LEU A 204 3.33 11.43 -14.59
C LEU A 204 2.14 12.22 -15.12
N TRP A 205 1.09 12.27 -14.30
CA TRP A 205 -0.14 12.98 -14.62
C TRP A 205 -0.15 14.31 -13.87
N ASP A 206 -0.17 15.40 -14.63
CA ASP A 206 -0.22 16.76 -14.10
C ASP A 206 -1.67 17.24 -13.97
N ASP A 207 -1.99 17.92 -12.87
CA ASP A 207 -3.19 18.74 -12.73
C ASP A 207 -2.79 20.16 -12.32
N PRO A 208 -2.74 21.12 -13.26
CA PRO A 208 -2.37 22.51 -12.96
C PRO A 208 -3.25 23.17 -11.89
N ARG A 209 -4.48 22.68 -11.68
CA ARG A 209 -5.40 23.21 -10.67
C ARG A 209 -5.16 22.66 -9.27
N GLY A 210 -4.33 21.63 -9.12
CA GLY A 210 -3.95 21.08 -7.82
C GLY A 210 -5.06 20.31 -7.10
N ARG A 211 -5.87 19.53 -7.83
CA ARG A 211 -7.07 18.85 -7.29
C ARG A 211 -6.81 17.40 -6.89
N PHE A 212 -5.57 16.91 -6.89
CA PHE A 212 -5.28 15.61 -6.29
C PHE A 212 -5.31 15.71 -4.75
N ILE A 213 -5.98 14.76 -4.12
CA ILE A 213 -5.99 14.54 -2.67
C ILE A 213 -5.24 13.24 -2.35
N THR A 214 -4.96 13.01 -1.07
CA THR A 214 -4.39 11.75 -0.59
C THR A 214 -5.09 11.28 0.69
N SER A 215 -4.61 10.19 1.28
CA SER A 215 -5.16 9.61 2.51
C SER A 215 -4.08 8.88 3.30
N ASP A 216 -4.48 8.27 4.42
CA ASP A 216 -3.71 7.25 5.13
C ASP A 216 -3.43 5.96 4.33
N HIS A 217 -4.04 5.82 3.14
CA HIS A 217 -3.75 4.78 2.16
C HIS A 217 -3.35 5.40 0.80
N PRO A 218 -2.11 5.89 0.66
CA PRO A 218 -1.74 6.78 -0.43
C PRO A 218 -1.44 6.08 -1.77
N VAL A 219 -1.26 4.76 -1.78
CA VAL A 219 -1.09 3.97 -3.02
C VAL A 219 -2.40 3.25 -3.30
N LEU A 220 -3.01 3.51 -4.46
CA LEU A 220 -4.36 3.08 -4.81
C LEU A 220 -4.32 2.24 -6.07
N LEU A 221 -5.26 1.31 -6.19
CA LEU A 221 -5.40 0.47 -7.38
C LEU A 221 -6.67 0.89 -8.15
N SER A 222 -6.57 0.95 -9.47
CA SER A 222 -7.75 1.19 -10.32
C SER A 222 -8.70 0.00 -10.27
N GLU A 223 -9.98 0.29 -10.14
CA GLU A 223 -11.05 -0.68 -10.35
C GLU A 223 -11.30 -0.79 -11.85
N ASP A 224 -11.00 -1.96 -12.42
CA ASP A 224 -11.22 -2.21 -13.85
C ASP A 224 -12.64 -2.74 -14.10
N VAL A 225 -13.18 -3.50 -13.15
CA VAL A 225 -14.54 -4.06 -13.19
C VAL A 225 -15.28 -3.65 -11.91
N PRO A 226 -16.43 -2.94 -12.02
CA PRO A 226 -17.23 -2.57 -10.86
C PRO A 226 -17.57 -3.75 -9.96
N GLY A 227 -17.30 -3.64 -8.66
CA GLY A 227 -17.59 -4.67 -7.66
C GLY A 227 -16.53 -5.77 -7.54
N THR A 228 -15.52 -5.78 -8.41
CA THR A 228 -14.37 -6.67 -8.31
C THR A 228 -13.26 -5.98 -7.52
N PRO A 229 -12.63 -6.66 -6.54
CA PRO A 229 -11.49 -6.07 -5.84
C PRO A 229 -10.36 -5.84 -6.83
N PRO A 230 -9.73 -4.66 -6.84
CA PRO A 230 -8.55 -4.49 -7.66
C PRO A 230 -7.40 -5.32 -7.05
N ALA A 231 -6.69 -6.05 -7.91
CA ALA A 231 -5.48 -6.76 -7.54
C ALA A 231 -4.28 -6.11 -8.22
N LEU A 232 -3.14 -6.06 -7.52
CA LEU A 232 -1.96 -5.39 -8.03
C LEU A 232 -1.47 -5.98 -9.36
N TYR A 233 -1.60 -7.28 -9.59
CA TYR A 233 -1.16 -7.92 -10.84
C TYR A 233 -2.11 -7.66 -12.03
N SER A 234 -3.39 -7.36 -11.79
CA SER A 234 -4.39 -7.22 -12.85
C SER A 234 -4.87 -5.78 -13.06
N CYS A 235 -4.71 -4.90 -12.06
CA CYS A 235 -5.22 -3.55 -12.15
C CYS A 235 -4.54 -2.78 -13.28
N LYS A 236 -5.33 -2.02 -14.06
CA LYS A 236 -4.78 -1.19 -15.12
C LYS A 236 -3.78 -0.14 -14.60
N TYR A 237 -4.12 0.52 -13.50
CA TYR A 237 -3.33 1.59 -12.91
C TYR A 237 -3.07 1.35 -11.42
N VAL A 238 -1.84 1.60 -11.01
CA VAL A 238 -1.49 1.90 -9.62
C VAL A 238 -1.29 3.39 -9.51
N TRP A 239 -2.14 4.07 -8.76
CA TRP A 239 -2.11 5.51 -8.54
C TRP A 239 -1.37 5.85 -7.25
N TRP A 240 -0.42 6.77 -7.33
CA TRP A 240 0.26 7.31 -6.17
C TRP A 240 0.30 8.84 -6.27
N PRO A 241 -0.71 9.56 -5.74
CA PRO A 241 -0.68 11.01 -5.71
C PRO A 241 0.59 11.44 -4.99
N ILE A 242 1.45 12.26 -5.60
CA ILE A 242 2.72 12.69 -4.97
C ILE A 242 2.70 14.17 -4.56
N SER A 243 1.70 14.91 -5.02
CA SER A 243 1.37 16.27 -4.62
C SER A 243 -0.04 16.62 -5.11
N PRO A 244 -0.62 17.77 -4.70
CA PRO A 244 -1.89 18.23 -5.24
C PRO A 244 -1.91 18.38 -6.77
N THR A 245 -0.77 18.70 -7.38
CA THR A 245 -0.66 18.99 -8.82
C THR A 245 -0.08 17.86 -9.65
N ARG A 246 0.35 16.76 -9.03
CA ARG A 246 1.01 15.66 -9.74
C ARG A 246 0.73 14.30 -9.11
N LEU A 247 0.46 13.34 -9.98
CA LEU A 247 0.20 11.95 -9.68
C LEU A 247 1.23 11.09 -10.42
N ALA A 248 1.90 10.18 -9.71
CA ALA A 248 2.67 9.11 -10.33
C ALA A 248 1.76 7.91 -10.57
N VAL A 249 1.87 7.30 -11.75
CA VAL A 249 1.04 6.16 -12.14
C VAL A 249 1.92 5.04 -12.69
N PHE A 250 1.65 3.82 -12.25
CA PHE A 250 2.18 2.61 -12.89
C PHE A 250 1.09 1.95 -13.73
N ASN A 251 1.19 2.10 -15.04
CA ASN A 251 0.24 1.56 -16.01
C ASN A 251 0.73 0.20 -16.53
N ILE A 252 -0.17 -0.78 -16.60
CA ILE A 252 0.15 -2.11 -17.14
C ILE A 252 0.48 -2.07 -18.64
N ASN A 253 -0.04 -1.08 -19.37
CA ASN A 253 0.22 -0.92 -20.80
C ASN A 253 1.53 -0.15 -21.00
N GLN A 254 2.55 -0.81 -21.56
CA GLN A 254 3.84 -0.19 -21.84
C GLN A 254 3.83 0.58 -23.16
N GLN A 255 4.59 1.68 -23.23
CA GLN A 255 4.72 2.51 -24.43
C GLN A 255 6.17 2.57 -24.95
N GLY A 256 7.08 1.83 -24.31
CA GLY A 256 8.50 1.82 -24.70
C GLY A 256 9.25 3.12 -24.43
N VAL A 257 8.72 3.99 -23.56
CA VAL A 257 9.38 5.22 -23.11
C VAL A 257 9.59 5.19 -21.59
N LYS A 258 10.64 5.82 -21.07
CA LYS A 258 10.95 5.78 -19.63
C LYS A 258 9.83 6.38 -18.77
N ILE A 259 9.34 7.57 -19.14
CA ILE A 259 8.23 8.26 -18.46
C ILE A 259 7.28 8.84 -19.49
N VAL A 260 6.00 8.48 -19.39
CA VAL A 260 4.92 9.13 -20.15
C VAL A 260 4.40 10.33 -19.35
N ARG A 261 4.41 11.53 -19.94
CA ARG A 261 3.81 12.71 -19.33
C ARG A 261 2.46 13.01 -19.94
N ARG A 262 1.47 13.35 -19.12
CA ARG A 262 0.19 13.86 -19.61
C ARG A 262 -0.51 14.79 -18.62
N VAL A 263 -1.46 15.58 -19.11
CA VAL A 263 -2.35 16.39 -18.26
C VAL A 263 -3.59 15.57 -17.95
N ALA A 264 -3.91 15.42 -16.66
CA ALA A 264 -5.07 14.66 -16.22
C ALA A 264 -6.37 15.39 -16.60
N THR A 265 -7.29 14.65 -17.23
CA THR A 265 -8.63 15.14 -17.50
C THR A 265 -9.44 15.25 -16.20
N ARG A 266 -10.53 16.03 -16.23
CA ARG A 266 -11.45 16.12 -15.08
C ARG A 266 -11.95 14.74 -14.64
N GLY A 267 -12.34 13.87 -15.59
CA GLY A 267 -12.83 12.53 -15.28
C GLY A 267 -11.77 11.62 -14.63
N GLU A 268 -10.50 11.74 -15.03
CA GLU A 268 -9.40 11.03 -14.38
C GLU A 268 -9.17 11.50 -12.94
N ILE A 269 -9.19 12.82 -12.74
CA ILE A 269 -9.06 13.40 -11.40
C ILE A 269 -10.19 12.91 -10.50
N GLU A 270 -11.45 12.96 -10.95
CA GLU A 270 -12.59 12.45 -10.18
C GLU A 270 -12.47 10.96 -9.86
N ARG A 271 -11.98 10.13 -10.79
CA ARG A 271 -11.73 8.70 -10.54
C ARG A 271 -10.69 8.50 -9.45
N VAL A 272 -9.58 9.23 -9.50
CA VAL A 272 -8.51 9.15 -8.49
C VAL A 272 -9.03 9.65 -7.14
N ARG A 273 -9.71 10.79 -7.09
CA ARG A 273 -10.31 11.34 -5.86
C ARG A 273 -11.29 10.37 -5.22
N LYS A 274 -12.18 9.77 -6.02
CA LYS A 274 -13.12 8.75 -5.56
C LYS A 274 -12.39 7.53 -4.98
N ALA A 275 -11.30 7.10 -5.61
CA ALA A 275 -10.46 6.02 -5.10
C ALA A 275 -9.76 6.39 -3.79
N VAL A 276 -9.24 7.63 -3.65
CA VAL A 276 -8.66 8.13 -2.39
C VAL A 276 -9.70 8.13 -1.27
N ILE A 277 -10.86 8.74 -1.50
CA ILE A 277 -11.94 8.84 -0.49
C ILE A 277 -12.40 7.45 -0.07
N ARG A 278 -12.50 6.52 -1.02
CA ARG A 278 -12.90 5.13 -0.79
C ARG A 278 -11.81 4.31 -0.09
N GLY A 279 -10.55 4.57 -0.41
CA GLY A 279 -9.37 3.86 0.12
C GLY A 279 -8.97 4.35 1.52
N ALA A 280 -9.35 5.58 1.89
CA ALA A 280 -9.06 6.14 3.20
C ALA A 280 -9.66 5.32 4.33
N GLU A 281 -8.83 4.96 5.30
CA GLU A 281 -9.26 4.22 6.48
C GLU A 281 -9.79 5.16 7.56
N SER A 282 -9.01 6.18 7.90
CA SER A 282 -9.23 7.11 9.00
C SER A 282 -9.08 8.56 8.56
N GLU A 283 -8.22 8.84 7.58
CA GLU A 283 -7.82 10.21 7.27
C GLU A 283 -7.79 10.45 5.76
N ILE A 284 -8.53 11.47 5.29
CA ILE A 284 -8.37 12.07 3.96
C ILE A 284 -7.60 13.38 4.14
N ILE A 285 -6.59 13.58 3.30
CA ILE A 285 -5.70 14.74 3.35
C ILE A 285 -5.89 15.55 2.06
N ALA A 286 -6.19 16.83 2.23
CA ALA A 286 -6.46 17.74 1.13
C ALA A 286 -5.82 19.12 1.39
N ARG A 287 -5.87 19.99 0.37
CA ARG A 287 -5.53 21.40 0.54
C ARG A 287 -6.67 22.16 1.23
N PRO A 288 -6.39 23.29 1.90
CA PRO A 288 -7.43 24.12 2.51
C PRO A 288 -8.50 24.56 1.51
N GLU A 289 -8.12 24.82 0.26
CA GLU A 289 -9.02 25.35 -0.77
C GLU A 289 -9.89 24.26 -1.42
N ASP A 290 -9.63 22.98 -1.14
CA ASP A 290 -10.34 21.87 -1.77
C ASP A 290 -11.77 21.74 -1.24
N ARG A 291 -12.77 21.92 -2.10
CA ARG A 291 -14.19 21.88 -1.71
C ARG A 291 -14.84 20.52 -1.97
N ASP A 292 -14.23 19.69 -2.81
CA ASP A 292 -14.85 18.46 -3.31
C ASP A 292 -14.50 17.25 -2.44
N VAL A 293 -14.41 17.46 -1.13
CA VAL A 293 -14.11 16.45 -0.11
C VAL A 293 -15.33 16.25 0.79
N PRO A 294 -15.53 15.06 1.38
CA PRO A 294 -16.72 14.76 2.19
C PRO A 294 -16.64 15.38 3.61
N ALA A 295 -16.38 16.69 3.71
CA ALA A 295 -16.33 17.43 4.96
C ALA A 295 -17.64 17.30 5.76
N GLY A 296 -17.54 17.05 7.06
CA GLY A 296 -18.69 16.85 7.94
C GLY A 296 -19.43 15.52 7.76
N LYS A 297 -18.98 14.63 6.87
CA LYS A 297 -19.64 13.34 6.60
C LYS A 297 -18.86 12.19 7.22
N VAL A 298 -19.55 11.36 7.99
CA VAL A 298 -19.03 10.08 8.45
C VAL A 298 -19.04 9.08 7.29
N LEU A 299 -17.89 8.50 6.96
CA LEU A 299 -17.80 7.45 5.96
C LEU A 299 -18.14 6.10 6.62
N ARG A 300 -19.41 5.67 6.45
CA ARG A 300 -19.94 4.43 7.03
C ARG A 300 -19.28 3.17 6.47
N LYS A 301 -18.91 3.19 5.19
CA LYS A 301 -18.20 2.07 4.54
C LYS A 301 -16.72 2.39 4.53
N ARG A 302 -15.93 1.55 5.21
CA ARG A 302 -14.47 1.64 5.23
C ARG A 302 -13.87 0.43 4.55
N PRO A 303 -12.73 0.58 3.89
CA PRO A 303 -11.94 -0.56 3.47
C PRO A 303 -11.49 -1.37 4.67
N GLN A 304 -12.22 -2.44 4.95
CA GLN A 304 -11.81 -3.47 5.89
C GLN A 304 -11.59 -4.73 5.09
N LEU A 305 -10.31 -5.09 4.90
CA LEU A 305 -9.97 -6.38 4.33
C LEU A 305 -10.17 -7.46 5.40
N GLN A 306 -11.39 -7.98 5.45
CA GLN A 306 -11.79 -9.07 6.33
C GLN A 306 -11.78 -10.36 5.52
N VAL A 307 -11.16 -11.40 6.07
CA VAL A 307 -11.30 -12.78 5.58
C VAL A 307 -12.14 -13.50 6.64
N SER A 308 -13.31 -13.98 6.25
CA SER A 308 -14.17 -14.82 7.10
C SER A 308 -14.39 -16.15 6.42
N CYS A 309 -14.46 -17.24 7.19
CA CYS A 309 -14.79 -18.57 6.69
C CYS A 309 -16.04 -19.04 7.43
N THR A 310 -17.20 -19.00 6.79
CA THR A 310 -18.45 -19.51 7.38
C THR A 310 -18.88 -20.78 6.65
N PRO A 311 -19.22 -21.87 7.35
CA PRO A 311 -19.85 -23.03 6.72
C PRO A 311 -21.15 -22.57 6.03
N VAL A 312 -21.30 -22.89 4.74
CA VAL A 312 -22.51 -22.58 3.95
C VAL A 312 -23.44 -23.78 3.90
N ASP A 313 -22.84 -24.96 3.84
CA ASP A 313 -23.52 -26.25 3.76
C ASP A 313 -22.57 -27.31 4.33
N GLY A 314 -22.94 -27.84 5.50
CA GLY A 314 -22.17 -28.88 6.19
C GLY A 314 -22.12 -30.20 5.41
N ALA A 315 -23.16 -30.51 4.64
CA ALA A 315 -23.24 -31.73 3.83
C ALA A 315 -22.40 -31.60 2.56
N ALA A 316 -22.41 -30.43 1.90
CA ALA A 316 -21.60 -30.19 0.70
C ALA A 316 -20.13 -29.83 0.99
N ARG A 317 -19.74 -29.77 2.27
CA ARG A 317 -18.43 -29.27 2.73
C ARG A 317 -18.10 -27.94 2.03
N LYS A 318 -18.98 -26.93 2.10
CA LYS A 318 -18.74 -25.62 1.47
C LYS A 318 -18.51 -24.52 2.49
N CYS A 319 -17.52 -23.70 2.20
CA CYS A 319 -17.04 -22.62 3.03
C CYS A 319 -17.17 -21.32 2.25
N ARG A 320 -17.82 -20.32 2.84
CA ARG A 320 -17.89 -18.98 2.27
C ARG A 320 -16.71 -18.18 2.78
N ILE A 321 -15.85 -17.82 1.85
CA ILE A 321 -14.76 -16.89 2.11
C ILE A 321 -15.28 -15.49 1.81
N GLY A 322 -15.65 -14.76 2.85
CA GLY A 322 -16.03 -13.36 2.73
C GLY A 322 -14.79 -12.49 2.68
N PHE A 323 -14.62 -11.75 1.60
CA PHE A 323 -13.62 -10.69 1.47
C PHE A 323 -14.33 -9.34 1.48
N GLY A 324 -14.18 -8.59 2.56
CA GLY A 324 -14.56 -7.17 2.59
C GLY A 324 -13.43 -6.32 2.01
N TRP A 325 -13.72 -5.18 1.39
CA TRP A 325 -12.73 -4.13 1.10
C TRP A 325 -13.48 -2.81 0.80
N GLY A 326 -12.75 -1.73 0.55
CA GLY A 326 -13.36 -0.39 0.37
C GLY A 326 -14.24 -0.29 -0.88
N TYR A 327 -14.15 -1.28 -1.76
CA TYR A 327 -14.85 -1.38 -3.04
C TYR A 327 -16.06 -2.33 -3.00
N GLY A 328 -16.35 -2.96 -1.86
CA GLY A 328 -17.46 -3.91 -1.72
C GLY A 328 -17.11 -5.08 -0.81
N ALA A 329 -17.99 -6.08 -0.77
CA ALA A 329 -17.64 -7.38 -0.24
C ALA A 329 -17.93 -8.41 -1.33
N THR A 330 -17.00 -9.33 -1.55
CA THR A 330 -17.26 -10.53 -2.37
C THR A 330 -17.21 -11.74 -1.46
N CYS A 331 -18.17 -12.62 -1.64
CA CYS A 331 -18.17 -13.94 -1.04
C CYS A 331 -17.76 -14.95 -2.11
N LEU A 332 -16.73 -15.75 -1.83
CA LEU A 332 -16.37 -16.89 -2.66
C LEU A 332 -16.75 -18.17 -1.93
N ASP A 333 -17.72 -18.91 -2.46
CA ASP A 333 -18.05 -20.24 -1.95
C ASP A 333 -17.04 -21.23 -2.53
N ARG A 334 -16.24 -21.85 -1.66
CA ARG A 334 -15.23 -22.86 -2.03
C ARG A 334 -15.57 -24.18 -1.36
N ALA A 335 -15.27 -25.29 -2.03
CA ALA A 335 -15.26 -26.60 -1.37
C ALA A 335 -14.23 -26.55 -0.22
N CYS A 336 -14.71 -26.73 1.00
CA CYS A 336 -13.91 -26.93 2.20
C CYS A 336 -13.05 -28.18 1.97
N GLN A 337 -11.79 -27.99 1.61
CA GLN A 337 -10.76 -28.95 2.00
C GLN A 337 -10.70 -28.96 3.55
N PRO A 338 -10.29 -30.08 4.17
CA PRO A 338 -11.05 -30.80 5.21
C PRO A 338 -11.33 -30.10 6.56
N LEU A 339 -11.02 -28.82 6.73
CA LEU A 339 -10.85 -28.21 8.05
C LEU A 339 -12.03 -27.41 8.60
N CYS A 340 -13.09 -27.17 7.83
CA CYS A 340 -14.35 -26.63 8.39
C CYS A 340 -15.33 -27.73 8.81
N ALA A 341 -14.98 -29.00 8.63
CA ALA A 341 -15.76 -30.13 9.12
C ALA A 341 -15.55 -30.41 10.63
N MET A 342 -14.63 -29.71 11.30
CA MET A 342 -14.26 -30.02 12.69
C MET A 342 -14.99 -29.19 13.76
N THR A 343 -15.93 -28.31 13.40
CA THR A 343 -16.72 -27.55 14.40
C THR A 343 -18.04 -28.21 14.78
N HIS A 344 -18.25 -29.49 14.46
CA HIS A 344 -19.51 -30.21 14.75
C HIS A 344 -19.39 -31.46 15.63
N THR A 345 -18.30 -31.67 16.36
CA THR A 345 -18.14 -32.89 17.20
C THR A 345 -17.94 -32.64 18.70
N THR A 346 -18.55 -31.60 19.28
CA THR A 346 -18.57 -31.41 20.75
C THR A 346 -19.96 -31.20 21.34
N ASP A 347 -21.00 -31.87 20.82
CA ASP A 347 -22.31 -31.90 21.49
C ASP A 347 -23.12 -33.18 21.18
N GLN A 348 -22.53 -34.37 21.35
CA GLN A 348 -23.29 -35.60 21.61
C GLN A 348 -22.47 -36.55 22.49
N ALA A 349 -22.36 -36.22 23.78
CA ALA A 349 -22.15 -37.23 24.82
C ALA A 349 -23.51 -37.42 25.51
N GLY A 350 -24.23 -38.45 25.05
CA GLY A 350 -25.28 -39.13 25.81
C GLY A 350 -24.73 -40.47 26.26
#